data_AF-A0A661FVQ2-F1
#
_entry.id   AF-A0A661FVQ2-F1
#
_cell.length_a   1.000
_cell.length_b   1.000
_cell.length_c   1.000
_cell.angle_alpha   90.00
_cell.angle_beta   90.00
_cell.angle_gamma   90.00
#
_symmetry.space_group_name_H-M   'P 1'
#
loop_
_entity.id
_entity.type
_entity.pdbx_description
1 polymer ?
#
loop_
_entity_poly.entity_id
_entity_poly.type
_entity_poly.pdbx_seq_one_letter_code
_entity_poly.pdbx_strand_id
1 'polypeptide(L)' 'NGITGAQVGKINIFDNRSYVAVRGNAVKQALRKLTEGKLKGRSFRVRLLKGQPKKTPGK' A
#
# COMPACT_ATOMS: atom_id res chain seq x y z
N ASN A 1 -9.57 -12.56 -7.04
CA ASN A 1 -8.48 -12.08 -7.92
C ASN A 1 -8.00 -10.71 -7.45
N GLY A 2 -6.73 -10.55 -7.11
CA GLY A 2 -6.18 -9.33 -6.53
C GLY A 2 -4.77 -9.55 -5.99
N ILE A 3 -4.39 -8.78 -4.97
CA ILE A 3 -3.09 -8.92 -4.31
C ILE A 3 -3.10 -10.16 -3.42
N THR A 4 -2.06 -11.00 -3.52
CA THR A 4 -1.86 -12.12 -2.60
C THR A 4 -1.22 -11.65 -1.28
N GLY A 5 -1.48 -12.33 -0.17
CA GLY A 5 -0.89 -11.98 1.13
C GLY A 5 0.64 -11.92 1.10
N ALA A 6 1.29 -12.81 0.33
CA ALA A 6 2.75 -12.83 0.15
C ALA A 6 3.32 -11.60 -0.59
N GLN A 7 2.48 -10.87 -1.32
CA GLN A 7 2.87 -9.62 -2.00
C GLN A 7 2.71 -8.39 -1.12
N VAL A 8 2.08 -8.52 0.05
CA VAL A 8 1.92 -7.47 1.05
C VAL A 8 3.05 -7.60 2.07
N GLY A 9 3.78 -6.50 2.27
CA GLY A 9 4.86 -6.40 3.24
C GLY A 9 4.42 -5.65 4.50
N LYS A 10 5.36 -4.91 5.08
CA LYS A 10 5.11 -4.11 6.30
C LYS A 10 3.92 -3.17 6.13
N ILE A 11 3.05 -3.18 7.13
CA ILE A 11 1.90 -2.29 7.26
C ILE A 11 2.19 -1.35 8.43
N ASN A 12 2.12 -0.05 8.18
CA ASN A 12 2.20 0.96 9.23
C ASN A 12 0.85 1.67 9.32
N ILE A 13 0.28 1.70 10.52
CA ILE A 13 -1.03 2.28 10.78
C ILE A 13 -0.82 3.57 11.59
N PHE A 14 -1.50 4.63 11.18
CA PHE A 14 -1.57 5.92 11.85
C PHE A 14 -3.05 6.27 12.02
N ASP A 15 -3.36 7.23 12.89
CA ASP A 15 -4.73 7.56 13.27
C ASP A 15 -5.65 7.84 12.06
N ASN A 16 -5.12 8.51 11.04
CA ASN A 16 -5.90 8.93 9.86
C ASN A 16 -5.44 8.29 8.55
N ARG A 17 -4.36 7.49 8.56
CA ARG A 17 -3.72 6.98 7.34
C ARG A 17 -3.09 5.63 7.58
N SER A 18 -2.91 4.84 6.53
CA SER A 18 -2.15 3.59 6.61
C SER A 18 -1.25 3.47 5.40
N TYR A 19 -0.02 3.01 5.62
CA TYR A 19 0.93 2.74 4.55
C TYR A 19 1.19 1.24 4.48
N VAL A 20 1.00 0.69 3.30
CA VAL A 20 1.14 -0.75 3.03
C VAL A 20 2.26 -0.92 2.01
N ALA A 21 3.31 -1.65 2.37
CA ALA A 21 4.32 -2.06 1.41
C ALA A 21 3.74 -3.13 0.49
N VAL A 22 3.88 -2.95 -0.82
CA VAL A 22 3.41 -3.91 -1.84
C VAL A 22 4.57 -4.21 -2.78
N ARG A 23 4.73 -5.47 -3.19
CA ARG A 23 5.73 -5.84 -4.20
C ARG A 23 5.49 -5.08 -5.51
N GLY A 24 6.58 -4.67 -6.17
CA GLY A 24 6.54 -3.86 -7.40
C GLY A 24 5.63 -4.41 -8.50
N ASN A 25 5.66 -5.73 -8.71
CA ASN A 25 4.82 -6.41 -9.71
C ASN A 25 3.32 -6.36 -9.40
N ALA A 26 2.93 -6.16 -8.13
CA ALA A 26 1.53 -6.10 -7.70
C ALA A 26 1.02 -4.66 -7.52
N VAL A 27 1.88 -3.63 -7.66
CA VAL A 27 1.52 -2.22 -7.36
C VAL A 27 0.33 -1.74 -8.19
N LYS A 28 0.32 -1.99 -9.50
CA LYS A 28 -0.76 -1.52 -10.40
C LYS A 28 -2.11 -2.14 -10.01
N GLN A 29 -2.13 -3.45 -9.75
CA GLN A 29 -3.33 -4.16 -9.35
C GLN A 29 -3.81 -3.71 -7.96
N ALA A 30 -2.87 -3.51 -7.03
CA ALA A 30 -3.16 -3.03 -5.70
C ALA A 30 -3.78 -1.63 -5.69
N LEU A 31 -3.15 -0.69 -6.41
CA LEU A 31 -3.62 0.67 -6.53
C LEU A 31 -5.04 0.70 -7.10
N ARG A 32 -5.26 -0.02 -8.20
CA ARG A 32 -6.58 -0.12 -8.83
C ARG A 32 -7.64 -0.67 -7.87
N LYS A 33 -7.36 -1.80 -7.21
CA LYS A 33 -8.31 -2.43 -6.27
C LYS A 33 -8.64 -1.57 -5.07
N LEU A 34 -7.65 -0.88 -4.50
CA LEU A 34 -7.86 0.00 -3.35
C LEU A 34 -8.56 1.32 -3.75
N THR A 35 -8.42 1.74 -5.01
CA THR A 35 -9.05 2.98 -5.52
C THR A 35 -10.49 2.73 -5.95
N GLU A 36 -10.77 1.64 -6.67
CA GLU A 36 -12.11 1.28 -7.15
C GLU A 36 -12.95 0.60 -6.06
N GLY A 37 -12.29 -0.06 -5.10
CA GLY A 37 -12.93 -0.78 -4.02
C GLY A 37 -13.34 0.11 -2.86
N LYS A 38 -14.38 -0.33 -2.13
CA LYS A 38 -14.74 0.23 -0.81
C LYS A 38 -14.06 -0.59 0.28
N LEU A 39 -13.35 0.07 1.18
CA LEU A 39 -12.82 -0.55 2.39
C LEU A 39 -13.82 -0.31 3.52
N LYS A 40 -14.39 -1.37 4.08
CA LYS A 40 -15.44 -1.28 5.12
C LYS A 40 -16.57 -0.31 4.72
N GLY A 41 -17.05 -0.43 3.48
CA GLY A 41 -18.15 0.39 2.95
C GLY A 41 -17.79 1.84 2.57
N ARG A 42 -16.55 2.28 2.78
CA ARG A 42 -16.10 3.65 2.50
C ARG A 42 -15.07 3.68 1.38
N SER A 43 -15.14 4.71 0.55
CA SER A 43 -14.10 4.99 -0.45
C SER A 43 -12.97 5.75 0.21
N PHE A 44 -11.73 5.34 -0.06
CA PHE A 44 -10.54 6.00 0.46
C PHE A 44 -9.72 6.58 -0.68
N ARG A 45 -9.07 7.71 -0.40
CA ARG A 45 -8.14 8.31 -1.36
C ARG A 45 -6.81 7.57 -1.27
N VAL A 46 -6.45 6.87 -2.33
CA VAL A 46 -5.23 6.05 -2.39
C VAL A 46 -4.20 6.75 -3.27
N ARG A 47 -2.94 6.76 -2.83
CA ARG A 47 -1.83 7.31 -3.62
C ARG A 47 -0.65 6.36 -3.58
N LEU A 48 -0.07 6.07 -4.73
CA LEU A 48 1.23 5.42 -4.79
C LEU A 48 2.29 6.40 -4.29
N LEU A 49 3.00 6.01 -3.25
CA LEU A 49 4.14 6.78 -2.74
C LEU A 49 5.38 6.22 -3.42
N LYS A 50 6.09 7.07 -4.17
CA LYS A 50 7.48 6.78 -4.56
C LYS A 50 8.29 6.82 -3.28
N GLY A 51 8.59 5.63 -2.75
CA GLY A 51 9.41 5.29 -1.58
C GLY A 51 9.64 6.38 -0.53
N GLN A 52 9.31 6.08 0.73
CA GLN A 52 10.09 6.69 1.82
C GLN A 52 11.58 6.45 1.51
N PRO A 53 12.47 7.45 1.71
CA PRO A 53 13.90 7.20 1.57
C PRO A 53 14.19 5.97 2.40
N LYS A 54 14.74 4.91 1.77
CA LYS A 54 15.32 3.81 2.54
C LYS A 54 16.23 4.52 3.53
N LYS A 55 15.97 4.40 4.85
CA LYS A 55 17.00 4.73 5.83
C LYS A 55 18.20 3.92 5.37
N THR A 56 19.16 4.58 4.72
CA THR A 56 20.46 4.00 4.47
C THR A 56 20.90 3.52 5.85
N PRO A 57 21.20 2.22 6.04
CA PRO A 57 21.82 1.82 7.28
C PRO A 57 23.02 2.76 7.44
N GLY A 58 23.09 3.42 8.60
CA GLY A 58 24.15 4.39 8.86
C GLY A 58 25.49 3.81 8.48
N LYS A 59 26.38 4.68 8.00
CA LYS A 59 27.81 4.41 8.13
C LYS A 59 28.12 4.04 9.59
#